data_AF-A0A7C3FZ27-F1
#
_entry.id   AF-A0A7C3FZ27-F1
#
_cell.length_a   1.000
_cell.length_b   1.000
_cell.length_c   1.000
_cell.angle_alpha   90.00
_cell.angle_beta   90.00
_cell.angle_gamma   90.00
#
_symmetry.space_group_name_H-M   'P 1'
#
loop_
_entity.id
_entity.type
_entity.pdbx_description
1 polymer ?
#
loop_
_entity_poly.entity_id
_entity_poly.type
_entity_poly.pdbx_seq_one_letter_code
_entity_poly.pdbx_strand_id
1 'polypeptide(L)'
;MTSAADILDFWYDHAGPQKWYAKSDAFDSEIRRRFEPFCAQAAADVKMTGAHSWQKSSDSALALTIALDQFPRNMYRDTKAAFAYDAFALQVATQAIKDRLDLNI
;
A
#
# COMPACT_ATOMS: atom_id res chain seq x y z
N MET A 1 -8.45 13.18 -3.37
CA MET A 1 -8.15 11.82 -3.88
C MET A 1 -6.70 11.55 -3.58
N THR A 2 -6.36 10.38 -3.02
CA THR A 2 -4.98 9.98 -2.74
C THR A 2 -4.25 9.66 -4.04
N SER A 3 -3.07 10.23 -4.24
CA SER A 3 -2.16 9.93 -5.36
C SER A 3 -1.04 8.99 -4.94
N ALA A 4 -0.30 8.45 -5.92
CA ALA A 4 0.85 7.59 -5.65
C ALA A 4 1.96 8.36 -4.92
N ALA A 5 2.20 9.62 -5.31
CA ALA A 5 3.16 10.51 -4.65
C ALA A 5 2.80 10.73 -3.18
N ASP A 6 1.51 10.97 -2.85
CA ASP A 6 1.08 11.15 -1.46
C ASP A 6 1.44 9.96 -0.55
N ILE A 7 1.45 8.75 -1.11
CA ILE A 7 1.81 7.52 -0.38
C ILE A 7 3.33 7.40 -0.25
N LEU A 8 4.07 7.61 -1.34
CA LEU A 8 5.53 7.51 -1.35
C LEU A 8 6.17 8.57 -0.46
N ASP A 9 5.76 9.84 -0.58
CA ASP A 9 6.24 10.95 0.25
C ASP A 9 5.93 10.68 1.73
N PHE A 10 4.73 10.18 2.02
CA PHE A 10 4.39 9.78 3.40
C PHE A 10 5.28 8.65 3.92
N TRP A 11 5.50 7.61 3.12
CA TRP A 11 6.20 6.41 3.56
C TRP A 11 7.71 6.62 3.68
N TYR A 12 8.33 7.32 2.73
CA TYR A 12 9.77 7.54 2.71
C TYR A 12 10.18 8.79 3.48
N ASP A 13 9.55 9.94 3.22
CA ASP A 13 10.03 11.22 3.76
C ASP A 13 9.50 11.52 5.16
N HIS A 14 8.26 11.10 5.46
CA HIS A 14 7.62 11.42 6.75
C HIS A 14 7.67 10.29 7.78
N ALA A 15 7.73 9.04 7.30
CA ALA A 15 7.81 7.86 8.16
C ALA A 15 9.24 7.35 8.30
N GLY A 16 9.80 6.87 7.19
CA GLY A 16 11.12 6.25 7.13
C GLY A 16 11.24 4.93 7.90
N PRO A 17 12.37 4.22 7.75
CA PRO A 17 12.55 2.86 8.28
C PRO A 17 12.33 2.72 9.79
N GLN A 18 12.59 3.78 10.56
CA GLN A 18 12.37 3.77 12.01
C GLN A 18 10.90 3.61 12.38
N LYS A 19 9.97 4.18 11.59
CA LYS A 19 8.53 4.10 11.86
C LYS A 19 7.85 2.93 11.17
N TRP A 20 8.42 2.37 10.10
CA TRP A 20 7.84 1.22 9.40
C TRP A 20 7.64 0.02 10.34
N TYR A 21 8.61 -0.22 11.23
CA TYR A 21 8.61 -1.39 12.12
C TYR A 21 8.19 -1.07 13.57
N ALA A 22 8.25 0.20 13.97
CA ALA A 22 7.87 0.61 15.32
C ALA A 22 6.35 0.58 15.49
N LYS A 23 5.88 0.05 16.62
CA LYS A 23 4.47 0.19 17.03
C LYS A 23 4.26 1.59 17.59
N SER A 24 3.36 2.35 16.98
CA SER A 24 3.00 3.70 17.41
C SER A 24 1.55 3.98 17.07
N ASP A 25 0.68 4.02 18.10
CA ASP A 25 -0.76 4.21 17.91
C ASP A 25 -1.07 5.53 17.18
N ALA A 26 -0.25 6.57 17.39
CA ALA A 26 -0.39 7.85 16.69
C ALA A 26 -0.08 7.73 15.20
N PHE A 27 0.97 6.99 14.84
CA PHE A 27 1.35 6.77 13.44
C PHE A 27 0.35 5.84 12.74
N ASP A 28 -0.04 4.75 13.41
CA ASP A 28 -1.03 3.79 12.91
C ASP A 28 -2.39 4.49 12.68
N SER A 29 -2.80 5.38 13.58
CA SER A 29 -4.02 6.19 13.43
C SER A 29 -3.94 7.19 12.27
N GLU A 30 -2.78 7.80 12.05
CA GLU A 30 -2.60 8.74 10.94
C GLU A 30 -2.64 8.03 9.58
N ILE A 31 -2.03 6.85 9.48
CA ILE A 31 -2.16 5.99 8.28
C ILE A 31 -3.63 5.69 8.01
N ARG A 32 -4.35 5.22 9.04
CA ARG A 32 -5.77 4.88 8.90
C ARG A 32 -6.58 6.07 8.41
N ARG A 33 -6.45 7.22 9.09
CA ARG A 33 -7.19 8.44 8.75
C ARG A 33 -6.93 8.90 7.32
N ARG A 34 -5.69 8.80 6.84
CA ARG A 34 -5.30 9.30 5.51
C ARG A 34 -5.59 8.32 4.37
N PHE A 35 -5.38 7.03 4.59
CA PHE A 35 -5.22 6.09 3.48
C PHE A 35 -6.21 4.92 3.50
N GLU A 36 -6.93 4.67 4.61
CA GLU A 36 -7.93 3.59 4.68
C GLU A 36 -8.97 3.64 3.55
N PRO A 37 -9.56 4.81 3.20
CA PRO A 37 -10.53 4.88 2.10
C PRO A 37 -9.93 4.49 0.75
N PHE A 38 -8.67 4.88 0.50
CA PHE A 38 -7.97 4.52 -0.73
C PHE A 38 -7.64 3.03 -0.77
N CYS A 39 -7.17 2.44 0.33
CA CYS A 39 -6.84 1.02 0.41
C CYS A 39 -8.09 0.15 0.09
N ALA A 40 -9.24 0.51 0.67
CA ALA A 40 -10.49 -0.19 0.41
C ALA A 40 -10.94 -0.08 -1.05
N GLN A 41 -10.85 1.12 -1.65
CA GLN A 41 -11.18 1.32 -3.06
C GLN A 41 -10.23 0.56 -3.99
N ALA A 42 -8.92 0.66 -3.77
CA ALA A 42 -7.91 0.01 -4.58
C ALA A 42 -8.03 -1.52 -4.53
N ALA A 43 -8.31 -2.10 -3.35
CA ALA A 43 -8.58 -3.52 -3.21
C ALA A 43 -9.83 -3.95 -3.98
N ALA A 44 -10.90 -3.13 -3.96
CA ALA A 44 -12.12 -3.39 -4.72
C ALA A 44 -11.88 -3.35 -6.24
N ASP A 45 -11.08 -2.39 -6.71
CA ASP A 45 -10.73 -2.26 -8.13
C ASP A 45 -9.91 -3.45 -8.63
N VAL A 46 -8.90 -3.90 -7.87
CA VAL A 46 -8.12 -5.10 -8.19
C VAL A 46 -9.01 -6.33 -8.19
N LYS A 47 -9.91 -6.46 -7.21
CA LYS A 47 -10.86 -7.58 -7.13
C LYS A 47 -11.80 -7.63 -8.34
N MET A 48 -12.29 -6.48 -8.78
CA MET A 48 -13.28 -6.40 -9.86
C MET A 48 -12.66 -6.58 -11.25
N THR A 49 -11.47 -6.00 -11.47
CA THR A 49 -10.88 -5.90 -12.81
C THR A 49 -9.68 -6.83 -13.01
N GLY A 50 -9.14 -7.41 -11.94
CA GLY A 50 -7.90 -8.18 -11.97
C GLY A 50 -6.64 -7.32 -12.07
N ALA A 51 -6.75 -5.99 -12.00
CA ALA A 51 -5.62 -5.07 -12.06
C ALA A 51 -5.97 -3.72 -11.43
N HIS A 52 -4.99 -2.83 -11.35
CA HIS A 52 -5.18 -1.43 -11.03
C HIS A 52 -4.37 -0.57 -12.00
N SER A 53 -4.86 0.65 -12.27
CA SER A 53 -4.23 1.58 -13.22
C SER A 53 -2.80 1.98 -12.81
N TRP A 54 -2.46 1.85 -11.52
CA TRP A 54 -1.13 2.13 -10.98
C TRP A 54 -0.12 1.01 -11.22
N GLN A 55 -0.50 -0.11 -11.84
CA GLN A 55 0.46 -1.13 -12.26
C GLN A 55 1.13 -0.79 -13.61
N LYS A 56 1.29 0.50 -13.93
CA LYS A 56 1.82 0.99 -15.21
C LYS A 56 3.19 1.66 -15.09
N SER A 57 3.63 2.00 -13.88
CA SER A 57 4.97 2.53 -13.60
C SER A 57 5.47 2.01 -12.26
N SER A 58 6.78 2.02 -12.06
CA SER A 58 7.44 1.55 -10.84
C SER A 58 6.90 2.22 -9.58
N ASP A 59 6.93 3.56 -9.53
CA ASP A 59 6.51 4.34 -8.37
C ASP A 59 5.05 4.08 -8.01
N SER A 60 4.17 4.06 -9.00
CA SER A 60 2.75 3.86 -8.74
C SER A 60 2.43 2.41 -8.35
N ALA A 61 3.14 1.43 -8.89
CA ALA A 61 3.01 0.03 -8.50
C ALA A 61 3.53 -0.22 -7.07
N LEU A 62 4.65 0.43 -6.70
CA LEU A 62 5.17 0.40 -5.35
C LEU A 62 4.20 1.07 -4.36
N ALA A 63 3.69 2.26 -4.68
CA ALA A 63 2.73 2.97 -3.83
C ALA A 63 1.48 2.11 -3.57
N LEU A 64 0.97 1.43 -4.62
CA LEU A 64 -0.15 0.51 -4.48
C LEU A 64 0.19 -0.70 -3.60
N THR A 65 1.39 -1.25 -3.75
CA THR A 65 1.86 -2.37 -2.91
C THR A 65 1.96 -1.95 -1.45
N ILE A 66 2.52 -0.77 -1.15
CA ILE A 66 2.56 -0.21 0.22
C ILE A 66 1.15 -0.03 0.78
N ALA A 67 0.23 0.52 -0.01
CA ALA A 67 -1.15 0.75 0.43
C ALA A 67 -1.90 -0.56 0.75
N LEU A 68 -1.66 -1.63 -0.01
CA LEU A 68 -2.36 -2.90 0.18
C LEU A 68 -1.65 -3.87 1.14
N ASP A 69 -0.33 -3.76 1.34
CA ASP A 69 0.44 -4.64 2.20
C ASP A 69 0.84 -3.97 3.52
N GLN A 70 1.54 -2.84 3.45
CA GLN A 70 2.14 -2.20 4.61
C GLN A 70 1.11 -1.47 5.47
N PHE A 71 0.25 -0.65 4.86
CA PHE A 71 -0.71 0.13 5.62
C PHE A 71 -1.69 -0.73 6.44
N PRO A 72 -2.25 -1.85 5.94
CA PRO A 72 -3.13 -2.70 6.76
C PRO A 72 -2.45 -3.28 8.00
N ARG A 73 -1.13 -3.56 7.93
CA ARG A 73 -0.33 -4.04 9.08
C ARG A 73 -0.21 -2.99 10.17
N ASN A 74 -0.13 -1.71 9.81
CA ASN A 74 -0.21 -0.58 10.74
C ASN A 74 -1.65 -0.33 11.21
N MET A 75 -2.60 -0.18 10.27
CA MET A 75 -3.98 0.20 10.57
C MET A 75 -4.68 -0.82 11.46
N TYR A 76 -4.44 -2.13 11.28
CA TYR A 76 -5.22 -3.19 11.93
C TYR A 76 -4.37 -4.15 12.75
N ARG A 77 -3.30 -3.63 13.36
CA ARG A 77 -2.33 -4.40 14.13
C ARG A 77 -2.99 -5.37 15.12
N ASP A 78 -2.40 -6.56 15.23
CA ASP A 78 -2.85 -7.63 16.13
C ASP A 78 -4.28 -8.15 15.82
N THR A 79 -4.80 -7.90 14.61
CA THR A 79 -6.10 -8.42 14.15
C THR A 79 -5.99 -9.13 12.81
N LYS A 80 -7.00 -9.95 12.48
CA LYS A 80 -7.10 -10.62 11.17
C LYS A 80 -7.27 -9.63 10.01
N ALA A 81 -7.77 -8.42 10.27
CA ALA A 81 -7.98 -7.41 9.24
C ALA A 81 -6.65 -6.88 8.66
N ALA A 82 -5.52 -7.05 9.36
CA ALA A 82 -4.20 -6.70 8.83
C ALA A 82 -3.83 -7.47 7.55
N PHE A 83 -4.48 -8.61 7.31
CA PHE A 83 -4.24 -9.49 6.15
C PHE A 83 -5.36 -9.41 5.10
N ALA A 84 -6.33 -8.49 5.27
CA ALA A 84 -7.54 -8.44 4.44
C ALA A 84 -7.25 -8.21 2.94
N TYR A 85 -6.11 -7.58 2.63
CA TYR A 85 -5.74 -7.20 1.26
C TYR A 85 -4.52 -7.95 0.71
N ASP A 86 -3.97 -8.91 1.46
CA ASP A 86 -2.73 -9.60 1.10
C ASP A 86 -2.79 -10.27 -0.28
N ALA A 87 -3.93 -10.88 -0.63
CA ALA A 87 -4.10 -11.50 -1.95
C ALA A 87 -4.00 -10.48 -3.10
N PHE A 88 -4.52 -9.26 -2.90
CA PHE A 88 -4.46 -8.19 -3.89
C PHE A 88 -3.07 -7.56 -3.94
N ALA A 89 -2.42 -7.37 -2.79
CA ALA A 89 -1.03 -6.92 -2.73
C ALA A 89 -0.10 -7.89 -3.47
N LEU A 90 -0.27 -9.20 -3.25
CA LEU A 90 0.51 -10.24 -3.93
C LEU A 90 0.29 -10.20 -5.44
N GLN A 91 -0.95 -10.05 -5.90
CA GLN A 91 -1.28 -9.93 -7.31
C GLN A 91 -0.62 -8.71 -7.95
N VAL A 92 -0.68 -7.55 -7.28
CA VAL A 92 -0.04 -6.31 -7.72
C VAL A 92 1.47 -6.49 -7.82
N ALA A 93 2.12 -6.99 -6.76
CA ALA A 93 3.56 -7.18 -6.71
C ALA A 93 4.05 -8.20 -7.75
N THR A 94 3.33 -9.31 -7.93
CA THR A 94 3.65 -10.33 -8.93
C THR A 94 3.63 -9.75 -10.34
N GLN A 95 2.63 -8.92 -10.65
CA GLN A 95 2.54 -8.26 -11.95
C GLN A 95 3.65 -7.21 -12.12
N ALA A 96 3.97 -6.44 -11.08
CA ALA A 96 5.07 -5.48 -11.11
C ALA A 96 6.42 -6.15 -11.43
N ILE A 97 6.70 -7.29 -10.81
CA ILE A 97 7.91 -8.09 -11.08
C ILE A 97 7.90 -8.63 -12.52
N LYS A 98 6.75 -9.16 -12.98
CA LYS A 98 6.59 -9.68 -14.34
C LYS A 98 6.89 -8.60 -15.40
N ASP A 99 6.46 -7.37 -15.12
CA ASP A 99 6.67 -6.21 -15.98
C ASP A 99 8.00 -5.49 -15.71
N ARG A 100 8.83 -6.02 -14.80
CA ARG A 100 10.14 -5.47 -14.39
C ARG A 100 10.10 -4.06 -13.81
N LEU A 101 8.96 -3.68 -13.25
CA LEU A 101 8.76 -2.38 -12.59
C LEU A 101 9.52 -2.31 -11.26
N ASP A 102 9.88 -3.45 -10.68
CA ASP A 102 10.68 -3.56 -9.46
C ASP A 102 12.16 -3.17 -9.65
N LEU A 103 12.64 -3.09 -10.90
CA LEU A 103 14.04 -2.78 -11.19
C LEU A 103 14.35 -1.28 -11.29
N ASN A 104 13.34 -0.42 -11.26
CA ASN A 104 13.47 1.03 -11.47
C ASN A 104 12.70 1.81 -10.40
N ILE A 105 13.10 1.67 -9.14
CA ILE A 105 12.49 2.34 -7.97
C ILE A 105 13.52 3.25 -7.30
#